data_AF-A0A239RNZ2-F1
#
_entry.id   AF-A0A239RNZ2-F1
#
_cell.length_a   1.000
_cell.length_b   1.000
_cell.length_c   1.000
_cell.angle_alpha   90.00
_cell.angle_beta   90.00
_cell.angle_gamma   90.00
#
_symmetry.space_group_name_H-M   'P 1'
#
loop_
_entity.id
_entity.type
_entity.pdbx_description
1 polymer ?
#
loop_
_entity_poly.entity_id
_entity_poly.type
_entity_poly.pdbx_seq_one_letter_code
_entity_poly.pdbx_strand_id
1 'polypeptide(L)'
;MDANEKTLTLFATRVRQMILQYKDTKQENSELYAMVDERDAKIKELEEKLAQAQHDYNSLKMVKMLEITDGDMENAQKRVSKLIRDLNKCITLLSEK
;
A
#
# COMPACT_ATOMS: atom_id res chain seq x y z
N MET A 1 16.83 1.63 -69.26
CA MET A 1 15.95 2.31 -68.30
C MET A 1 16.20 3.80 -68.38
N ASP A 2 15.15 4.54 -68.72
CA ASP A 2 15.16 6.00 -68.81
C ASP A 2 15.45 6.64 -67.44
N ALA A 3 16.00 7.85 -67.40
CA ALA A 3 16.33 8.56 -66.16
C ALA A 3 15.10 8.73 -65.24
N ASN A 4 13.92 8.93 -65.84
CA ASN A 4 12.65 9.01 -65.11
C ASN A 4 12.26 7.69 -64.44
N GLU A 5 12.50 6.56 -65.11
CA GLU A 5 12.17 5.22 -64.60
C GLU A 5 13.04 4.85 -63.38
N LYS A 6 14.32 5.26 -63.39
CA LYS A 6 15.22 5.11 -62.23
C LYS A 6 14.76 5.95 -61.04
N THR A 7 14.37 7.21 -61.28
CA THR A 7 13.85 8.10 -60.23
C THR A 7 12.56 7.54 -59.62
N LEU A 8 11.64 7.06 -60.45
CA LEU A 8 10.39 6.45 -59.98
C LEU A 8 10.64 5.19 -59.14
N THR A 9 11.57 4.33 -59.56
CA THR A 9 11.94 3.12 -58.83
C THR A 9 12.57 3.44 -57.48
N LEU A 10 13.44 4.45 -57.42
CA LEU A 10 14.03 4.91 -56.16
C LEU A 10 12.97 5.46 -55.22
N PHE A 11 12.07 6.31 -55.71
CA PHE A 11 10.97 6.85 -54.92
C PHE A 11 10.07 5.74 -54.36
N ALA A 12 9.64 4.79 -55.20
CA ALA A 12 8.84 3.65 -54.76
C ALA A 12 9.53 2.82 -53.67
N THR A 13 10.85 2.65 -53.79
CA THR A 13 11.65 1.95 -52.78
C THR A 13 11.68 2.72 -51.45
N ARG A 14 11.87 4.04 -51.49
CA ARG A 14 11.86 4.89 -50.28
C ARG A 14 10.49 4.91 -49.60
N VAL A 15 9.41 4.98 -50.37
CA VAL A 15 8.05 4.89 -49.82
C VAL A 15 7.81 3.54 -49.14
N ARG A 16 8.25 2.42 -49.76
CA ARG A 16 8.16 1.10 -49.11
C ARG A 16 8.96 1.03 -47.81
N GLN A 17 10.18 1.57 -47.78
CA GLN A 17 10.99 1.65 -46.56
C GLN A 17 10.27 2.46 -45.46
N MET A 18 9.70 3.60 -45.81
CA MET A 18 8.94 4.44 -44.88
C MET A 18 7.70 3.71 -44.32
N ILE A 19 6.99 2.94 -45.16
CA ILE A 19 5.84 2.14 -44.72
C ILE A 19 6.27 1.04 -43.74
N LEU A 20 7.42 0.39 -43.97
CA LEU A 20 7.93 -0.64 -43.05
C LEU A 20 8.30 -0.02 -41.70
N GLN A 21 9.05 1.08 -41.70
CA GLN A 21 9.40 1.80 -40.47
C GLN A 21 8.17 2.26 -39.69
N TYR A 22 7.15 2.78 -40.39
CA TYR A 22 5.90 3.15 -39.73
C TYR A 22 5.20 1.97 -39.05
N LYS A 23 5.18 0.79 -39.69
CA LYS A 23 4.60 -0.41 -39.11
C LYS A 23 5.36 -0.84 -37.86
N ASP A 24 6.69 -0.83 -37.92
CA ASP A 24 7.54 -1.20 -36.79
C ASP A 24 7.32 -0.23 -35.61
N THR A 25 7.35 1.08 -35.85
CA THR A 25 7.08 2.09 -34.81
C THR A 25 5.67 1.98 -34.24
N LYS A 26 4.66 1.69 -35.08
CA LYS A 26 3.28 1.48 -34.61
C LYS A 26 3.19 0.25 -33.71
N GLN A 27 3.88 -0.83 -34.05
CA GLN A 27 3.92 -2.03 -33.23
C GLN A 27 4.61 -1.74 -31.89
N GLU A 28 5.80 -1.14 -31.90
CA GLU A 28 6.54 -0.75 -30.68
C GLU A 28 5.67 0.13 -29.77
N ASN A 29 4.97 1.11 -30.35
CA ASN A 29 4.07 1.98 -29.59
C ASN A 29 2.91 1.18 -28.94
N SER A 30 2.33 0.21 -29.65
CA SER A 30 1.29 -0.66 -29.10
C SER A 30 1.82 -1.54 -27.96
N GLU A 31 3.05 -2.05 -28.08
CA GLU A 31 3.70 -2.85 -27.05
C GLU A 31 4.00 -1.99 -25.81
N LEU A 32 4.48 -0.76 -26.01
CA LEU A 32 4.71 0.19 -24.92
C LEU A 32 3.42 0.55 -24.19
N TYR A 33 2.31 0.77 -24.89
CA TYR A 33 1.01 0.99 -24.24
C TYR A 33 0.58 -0.21 -23.41
N ALA A 34 0.71 -1.43 -23.93
CA ALA A 34 0.39 -2.64 -23.17
C ALA A 34 1.25 -2.79 -21.91
N MET A 35 2.55 -2.47 -21.99
CA MET A 35 3.45 -2.48 -20.84
C MET A 35 3.10 -1.42 -19.78
N VAL A 36 2.61 -0.25 -20.22
CA VAL A 36 2.12 0.80 -19.30
C VAL A 36 0.85 0.32 -18.60
N ASP A 37 -0.12 -0.23 -19.34
CA ASP A 37 -1.36 -0.74 -18.77
C ASP A 37 -1.11 -1.85 -17.72
N GLU A 38 -0.18 -2.77 -18.00
CA GLU A 38 0.22 -3.82 -17.06
C GLU A 38 0.82 -3.23 -15.77
N ARG A 39 1.69 -2.22 -15.91
CA ARG A 39 2.31 -1.55 -14.76
C ARG A 39 1.29 -0.78 -13.94
N ASP A 40 0.38 -0.07 -14.57
CA ASP A 40 -0.69 0.68 -13.89
C ASP A 40 -1.61 -0.27 -13.12
N ALA A 41 -1.98 -1.41 -13.71
CA ALA A 41 -2.72 -2.46 -13.03
C ALA A 41 -1.95 -2.99 -11.80
N LYS A 42 -0.64 -3.18 -11.93
CA LYS A 42 0.19 -3.65 -10.81
C LYS A 42 0.33 -2.62 -9.70
N ILE A 43 0.47 -1.34 -10.06
CA ILE A 43 0.52 -0.23 -9.10
C ILE A 43 -0.77 -0.21 -8.29
N LYS A 44 -1.92 -0.26 -8.96
CA LYS A 44 -3.22 -0.27 -8.30
C LYS A 44 -3.37 -1.45 -7.31
N GLU A 45 -2.99 -2.66 -7.72
CA GLU A 45 -3.01 -3.84 -6.85
C GLU A 45 -2.13 -3.65 -5.60
N LEU A 46 -0.94 -3.05 -5.76
CA LEU A 46 -0.03 -2.79 -4.65
C LEU A 46 -0.54 -1.69 -3.71
N GLU A 47 -1.16 -0.64 -4.25
CA GLU A 47 -1.78 0.42 -3.46
C GLU A 47 -2.93 -0.11 -2.61
N GLU A 48 -3.79 -0.97 -3.18
CA GLU A 48 -4.88 -1.63 -2.44
C GLU A 48 -4.34 -2.51 -1.30
N LYS A 49 -3.29 -3.29 -1.56
CA LYS A 49 -2.64 -4.12 -0.52
C LYS A 49 -2.00 -3.27 0.57
N LEU A 50 -1.37 -2.15 0.20
CA LEU A 50 -0.76 -1.24 1.16
C LEU A 50 -1.81 -0.58 2.06
N ALA A 51 -2.92 -0.14 1.48
CA ALA A 51 -4.05 0.42 2.24
C ALA A 51 -4.63 -0.61 3.21
N GLN A 52 -4.82 -1.86 2.78
CA GLN A 52 -5.28 -2.95 3.63
C GLN A 52 -4.31 -3.23 4.78
N ALA A 53 -3.01 -3.37 4.48
CA ALA A 53 -1.99 -3.61 5.50
C ALA A 53 -1.90 -2.47 6.52
N GLN A 54 -2.06 -1.22 6.08
CA GLN A 54 -2.09 -0.06 6.96
C GLN A 54 -3.32 -0.08 7.88
N HIS A 55 -4.48 -0.45 7.35
CA HIS A 55 -5.70 -0.63 8.13
C HIS A 55 -5.51 -1.73 9.19
N ASP A 56 -5.04 -2.91 8.78
CA ASP A 56 -4.81 -4.05 9.67
C ASP A 56 -3.81 -3.72 10.79
N TYR A 57 -2.73 -3.03 10.45
CA TYR A 57 -1.76 -2.54 11.43
C TYR A 57 -2.39 -1.57 12.43
N ASN A 58 -3.21 -0.63 11.97
CA ASN A 58 -3.88 0.32 12.84
C ASN A 58 -4.88 -0.37 13.77
N SER A 59 -5.64 -1.35 13.27
CA SER A 59 -6.54 -2.18 14.08
C SER A 59 -5.77 -2.96 15.14
N LEU A 60 -4.67 -3.61 14.77
CA LEU A 60 -3.83 -4.36 15.71
C LEU A 60 -3.23 -3.45 16.80
N LYS A 61 -2.75 -2.27 16.40
CA LYS A 61 -2.22 -1.27 17.33
C LYS A 61 -3.29 -0.82 18.32
N MET A 62 -4.53 -0.61 17.87
CA MET A 62 -5.66 -0.26 18.73
C MET A 62 -5.98 -1.38 19.72
N VAL A 63 -6.08 -2.63 19.27
CA VAL A 63 -6.28 -3.80 20.15
C VAL A 63 -5.18 -3.86 21.21
N LYS A 64 -3.92 -3.67 20.82
CA LYS A 64 -2.80 -3.69 21.76
C LYS A 64 -2.87 -2.58 22.80
N MET A 65 -3.27 -1.37 22.41
CA MET A 65 -3.44 -0.25 23.34
C MET A 65 -4.59 -0.49 24.33
N LEU A 66 -5.68 -1.12 23.90
CA LEU A 66 -6.78 -1.51 24.78
C LEU A 66 -6.32 -2.56 25.80
N GLU A 67 -5.63 -3.62 25.35
CA GLU A 67 -5.07 -4.65 26.26
C GLU A 67 -4.16 -4.04 27.34
N ILE A 68 -3.30 -3.07 26.97
CA ILE A 68 -2.42 -2.38 27.91
C ILE A 68 -3.24 -1.58 28.94
N THR A 69 -4.27 -0.87 28.47
CA THR A 69 -5.13 -0.03 29.31
C THR A 69 -5.91 -0.86 30.33
N ASP A 70 -6.44 -2.01 29.92
CA ASP A 70 -7.16 -2.93 30.81
C ASP A 70 -6.24 -3.49 31.91
N GLY A 71 -5.01 -3.88 31.56
CA GLY A 71 -4.03 -4.37 32.52
C GLY A 71 -3.61 -3.30 33.55
N ASP A 72 -3.43 -2.06 33.11
CA ASP A 72 -3.13 -0.93 34.00
C ASP A 72 -4.30 -0.60 34.93
N MET A 73 -5.54 -0.67 34.43
CA MET A 73 -6.74 -0.44 35.22
C MET A 73 -6.95 -1.52 36.30
N GLU A 74 -6.72 -2.80 35.97
CA GLU A 74 -6.78 -3.90 36.93
C GLU A 74 -5.72 -3.74 38.04
N ASN A 75 -4.50 -3.32 37.67
CA ASN A 75 -3.43 -3.04 38.63
C ASN A 75 -3.78 -1.86 39.56
N ALA A 76 -4.38 -0.80 39.02
CA ALA A 76 -4.85 0.33 39.81
C ALA A 76 -5.95 -0.10 40.79
N GLN A 77 -6.94 -0.89 40.35
CA GLN A 77 -8.00 -1.42 41.20
C GLN A 77 -7.45 -2.27 42.35
N LYS A 78 -6.47 -3.14 42.08
CA LYS A 78 -5.82 -3.97 43.12
C LYS A 78 -5.12 -3.11 44.17
N ARG A 79 -4.42 -2.04 43.75
CA ARG A 79 -3.78 -1.08 44.67
C ARG A 79 -4.79 -0.36 45.55
N VAL A 80 -5.88 0.15 44.97
CA VAL A 80 -6.95 0.82 45.72
C VAL A 80 -7.60 -0.14 46.73
N SER A 81 -7.92 -1.36 46.30
CA SER A 81 -8.52 -2.39 47.17
C SER A 81 -7.63 -2.75 48.35
N LYS A 82 -6.31 -2.76 48.17
CA LYS A 82 -5.34 -2.95 49.25
C LYS A 82 -5.38 -1.77 50.22
N LEU A 83 -5.37 -0.53 49.71
CA LEU A 83 -5.42 0.68 50.53
C LEU A 83 -6.67 0.73 51.42
N ILE A 84 -7.84 0.37 50.87
CA ILE A 84 -9.10 0.28 51.62
C ILE A 84 -9.00 -0.76 52.74
N ARG A 85 -8.41 -1.92 52.46
CA ARG A 85 -8.20 -2.97 53.48
C ARG A 85 -7.28 -2.50 54.60
N ASP A 86 -6.20 -1.80 54.26
CA ASP A 86 -5.24 -1.29 55.24
C ASP A 86 -5.87 -0.16 56.08
N LEU A 87 -6.67 0.72 55.47
CA LEU A 87 -7.48 1.72 56.17
C LEU A 87 -8.49 1.08 57.14
N ASN A 88 -9.23 0.07 56.69
CA ASN A 88 -10.18 -0.64 57.54
C ASN A 88 -9.49 -1.29 58.74
N LYS A 89 -8.31 -1.90 58.55
CA LYS A 89 -7.51 -2.42 59.67
C LYS A 89 -7.12 -1.33 60.67
N CYS A 90 -6.68 -0.17 60.20
CA CYS A 90 -6.35 0.96 61.06
C CYS A 90 -7.58 1.48 61.83
N ILE A 91 -8.75 1.56 61.18
CA ILE A 91 -10.01 1.95 61.82
C ILE A 91 -10.36 0.94 62.92
N THR A 92 -10.30 -0.37 62.65
CA THR A 92 -10.57 -1.41 63.64
C THR A 92 -9.65 -1.29 64.85
N LEU A 93 -8.34 -1.14 64.62
CA LEU A 93 -7.35 -0.95 65.69
C LEU A 93 -7.59 0.32 66.52
N LEU A 94 -8.15 1.38 65.91
CA LEU A 94 -8.53 2.60 66.62
C LEU A 94 -9.84 2.46 67.39
N SER A 95 -10.77 1.63 66.92
CA SER A 95 -12.07 1.38 67.58
C SER A 95 -12.01 0.35 68.71
N GLU A 96 -10.96 -0.49 68.77
CA GLU A 96 -10.71 -1.46 69.85
C GLU A 96 -9.95 -0.84 71.04
N LYS A 97 -9.78 0.50 71.04
CA LYS A 97 -9.11 1.29 72.07
C LYS A 97 -10.10 2.17 72.82
#